data_AF-A0A2R7QES2-F1
#
_entry.id   AF-A0A2R7QES2-F1
#
_cell.length_a   1.000
_cell.length_b   1.000
_cell.length_c   1.000
_cell.angle_alpha   90.00
_cell.angle_beta   90.00
_cell.angle_gamma   90.00
#
_symmetry.space_group_name_H-M   'P 1'
#
loop_
_entity.id
_entity.type
_entity.pdbx_description
1 polymer ?
#
loop_
_entity_poly.entity_id
_entity_poly.type
_entity_poly.pdbx_seq_one_letter_code
_entity_poly.pdbx_strand_id
1 'polypeptide(L)'
;MRSALLVLLAALCGAALPARAQDCHDAQAAAQQAYLERAGNVLPDRAGYTRDTTGSVCRRWPARPGLTLLATPVWRDGGDNDSRDGDVEVMVIDTDTLAPRAWTVLAGALDSDAVFFDGMRLDTARYALSADTLAFGLRLQRRNGSGPNPFSEEQLWLLAMQGTDLHELSPPLVTRRYQAEWDTRCAGESIDMTRTLAVGRPPRHGLAELIVSERRVTSRSWMDGGQCRDQDTPVDTGRYVLRHDGRQYAVPEALRPL
;
A
#
# COMPACT_ATOMS: atom_id res chain seq x y z
N MET A 1 61.20 -7.52 -30.67
CA MET A 1 60.41 -6.31 -30.39
C MET A 1 58.98 -6.73 -30.12
N ARG A 2 58.46 -6.37 -28.94
CA ARG A 2 57.15 -6.76 -28.43
C ARG A 2 56.07 -5.88 -29.08
N SER A 3 55.02 -6.48 -29.64
CA SER A 3 53.80 -5.74 -30.00
C SER A 3 52.58 -6.60 -29.69
N ALA A 4 51.71 -5.99 -28.90
CA ALA A 4 50.67 -6.61 -28.09
C ALA A 4 49.42 -6.97 -28.90
N LEU A 5 48.84 -8.13 -28.57
CA LEU A 5 47.53 -8.56 -29.03
C LEU A 5 46.47 -7.89 -28.14
N LEU A 6 45.73 -6.92 -28.68
CA LEU A 6 44.58 -6.33 -27.98
C LEU A 6 43.40 -7.31 -28.04
N VAL A 7 43.05 -7.87 -26.89
CA VAL A 7 41.81 -8.63 -26.69
C VAL A 7 40.69 -7.62 -26.42
N LEU A 8 39.76 -7.46 -27.36
CA LEU A 8 38.49 -6.77 -27.11
C LEU A 8 37.61 -7.69 -26.24
N LEU A 9 37.47 -7.38 -24.95
CA LEU A 9 36.36 -7.88 -24.14
C LEU A 9 35.09 -7.10 -24.54
N ALA A 10 34.21 -7.74 -25.29
CA ALA A 10 32.84 -7.26 -25.45
C ALA A 10 32.11 -7.46 -24.11
N ALA A 11 31.94 -6.36 -23.36
CA ALA A 11 31.13 -6.33 -22.17
C ALA A 11 29.67 -6.58 -22.57
N LEU A 12 29.13 -7.76 -22.22
CA LEU A 12 27.70 -7.99 -22.22
C LEU A 12 27.08 -7.06 -21.18
N CYS A 13 26.59 -5.90 -21.64
CA CYS A 13 25.61 -5.11 -20.89
C CYS A 13 24.38 -6.00 -20.71
N GLY A 14 24.27 -6.64 -19.55
CA GLY A 14 23.01 -7.19 -19.08
C GLY A 14 22.03 -6.05 -18.97
N ALA A 15 21.15 -5.92 -19.96
CA ALA A 15 19.96 -5.11 -19.83
C ALA A 15 19.19 -5.69 -18.63
N ALA A 16 19.18 -4.96 -17.52
CA ALA A 16 18.25 -5.23 -16.44
C ALA A 16 16.85 -5.14 -17.07
N LEU A 17 16.23 -6.30 -17.29
CA LEU A 17 14.83 -6.36 -17.71
C LEU A 17 14.03 -5.54 -16.69
N PRO A 18 13.10 -4.68 -17.13
CA PRO A 18 12.19 -4.04 -16.20
C PRO A 18 11.47 -5.16 -15.44
N ALA A 19 11.45 -5.07 -14.12
CA ALA A 19 10.67 -5.94 -13.27
C ALA A 19 9.19 -5.81 -13.64
N ARG A 20 8.74 -6.58 -14.63
CA ARG A 20 7.34 -6.77 -14.97
C ARG A 20 6.75 -7.65 -13.88
N ALA A 21 6.37 -7.02 -12.78
CA ALA A 21 5.67 -7.64 -11.66
C ALA A 21 4.23 -7.12 -11.57
N GLN A 22 3.58 -6.97 -12.73
CA GLN A 22 2.15 -6.75 -12.92
C GLN A 22 1.64 -7.89 -13.80
N ASP A 23 1.62 -9.11 -13.26
CA ASP A 23 1.26 -10.32 -14.01
C ASP A 23 -0.25 -10.61 -14.02
N CYS A 24 -1.07 -9.57 -13.91
CA CYS A 24 -2.47 -9.63 -14.29
C CYS A 24 -2.71 -8.46 -15.25
N HIS A 25 -2.82 -8.78 -16.54
CA HIS A 25 -2.87 -7.79 -17.60
C HIS A 25 -4.15 -6.94 -17.53
N ASP A 26 -5.22 -7.51 -16.99
CA ASP A 26 -6.52 -6.88 -16.77
C ASP A 26 -7.04 -7.23 -15.37
N ALA A 27 -6.98 -6.26 -14.45
CA ALA A 27 -7.42 -6.45 -13.07
C ALA A 27 -8.93 -6.56 -12.94
N GLN A 28 -9.67 -5.84 -13.78
CA GLN A 28 -11.13 -5.87 -13.79
C GLN A 28 -11.62 -7.25 -14.23
N ALA A 29 -11.09 -7.77 -15.35
CA ALA A 29 -11.48 -9.09 -15.85
C ALA A 29 -11.12 -10.20 -14.84
N ALA A 30 -9.93 -10.13 -14.24
CA ALA A 30 -9.52 -11.07 -13.19
C ALA A 30 -10.47 -11.02 -11.98
N ALA A 31 -10.86 -9.81 -11.53
CA ALA A 31 -11.84 -9.65 -10.46
C ALA A 31 -13.18 -10.27 -10.84
N GLN A 32 -13.75 -9.87 -11.98
CA GLN A 32 -15.05 -10.36 -12.46
C GLN A 32 -15.09 -11.89 -12.51
N GLN A 33 -14.06 -12.52 -13.10
CA GLN A 33 -14.01 -13.98 -13.18
C GLN A 33 -13.85 -14.63 -11.81
N ALA A 34 -12.95 -14.12 -10.94
CA ALA A 34 -12.79 -14.65 -9.59
C ALA A 34 -14.10 -14.58 -8.78
N TYR A 35 -14.90 -13.53 -8.99
CA TYR A 35 -16.20 -13.41 -8.35
C TYR A 35 -17.25 -14.36 -8.95
N LEU A 36 -17.19 -14.69 -10.24
CA LEU A 36 -18.09 -15.67 -10.86
C LEU A 36 -17.77 -17.11 -10.40
N GLU A 37 -16.49 -17.45 -10.23
CA GLU A 37 -16.04 -18.79 -9.84
C GLU A 37 -16.15 -19.07 -8.33
N ARG A 38 -16.40 -18.04 -7.50
CA ARG A 38 -16.41 -18.20 -6.05
C ARG A 38 -17.60 -19.01 -5.57
N ALA A 39 -17.40 -19.80 -4.52
CA ALA A 39 -18.52 -20.40 -3.79
C ALA A 39 -19.37 -19.31 -3.12
N GLY A 40 -20.69 -19.51 -3.00
CA GLY A 40 -21.61 -18.46 -2.55
C GLY A 40 -21.35 -17.90 -1.14
N ASN A 41 -20.57 -18.59 -0.30
CA ASN A 41 -20.16 -18.13 1.03
C ASN A 41 -18.84 -17.31 1.02
N VAL A 42 -18.13 -17.27 -0.11
CA VAL A 42 -16.92 -16.48 -0.30
C VAL A 42 -17.33 -15.08 -0.70
N LEU A 43 -17.03 -14.08 0.15
CA LEU A 43 -17.37 -12.67 -0.11
C LEU A 43 -18.78 -12.51 -0.72
N PRO A 44 -19.83 -12.93 0.02
CA PRO A 44 -21.19 -12.88 -0.48
C PRO A 44 -21.55 -11.42 -0.80
N ASP A 45 -22.38 -11.23 -1.83
CA ASP A 45 -22.89 -9.90 -2.12
C ASP A 45 -23.73 -9.40 -0.93
N ARG A 46 -23.51 -8.15 -0.54
CA ARG A 46 -24.15 -7.55 0.63
C ARG A 46 -25.20 -6.54 0.18
N ALA A 47 -26.39 -6.64 0.73
CA ALA A 47 -27.44 -5.65 0.47
C ALA A 47 -26.97 -4.26 0.91
N GLY A 48 -27.19 -3.26 0.05
CA GLY A 48 -26.75 -1.89 0.30
C GLY A 48 -25.26 -1.64 0.03
N TYR A 49 -24.58 -2.56 -0.66
CA TYR A 49 -23.21 -2.38 -1.13
C TYR A 49 -23.06 -2.82 -2.58
N THR A 50 -22.29 -2.05 -3.35
CA THR A 50 -21.95 -2.33 -4.74
C THR A 50 -20.44 -2.54 -4.89
N ARG A 51 -20.08 -3.71 -5.42
CA ARG A 51 -18.70 -4.05 -5.77
C ARG A 51 -18.28 -3.37 -7.05
N ASP A 52 -17.17 -2.64 -7.03
CA ASP A 52 -16.61 -1.93 -8.18
C ASP A 52 -15.39 -2.65 -8.74
N THR A 53 -15.62 -3.57 -9.68
CA THR A 53 -14.52 -4.30 -10.33
C THR A 53 -13.61 -3.40 -11.19
N THR A 54 -14.06 -2.21 -11.59
CA THR A 54 -13.25 -1.30 -12.42
C THR A 54 -12.10 -0.68 -11.61
N GLY A 55 -12.32 -0.47 -10.31
CA GLY A 55 -11.28 -0.02 -9.37
C GLY A 55 -10.40 -1.14 -8.82
N SER A 56 -10.51 -2.37 -9.32
CA SER A 56 -9.73 -3.51 -8.80
C SER A 56 -8.25 -3.41 -9.12
N VAL A 57 -7.41 -3.91 -8.22
CA VAL A 57 -5.99 -4.10 -8.45
C VAL A 57 -5.60 -5.54 -8.18
N CYS A 58 -4.67 -6.06 -8.98
CA CYS A 58 -4.16 -7.40 -8.81
C CYS A 58 -2.65 -7.46 -9.03
N ARG A 59 -2.05 -8.56 -8.56
CA ARG A 59 -0.62 -8.85 -8.72
C ARG A 59 -0.35 -10.33 -8.47
N ARG A 60 0.29 -11.03 -9.41
CA ARG A 60 0.88 -12.35 -9.12
C ARG A 60 1.85 -12.20 -7.96
N TRP A 61 1.75 -13.07 -6.97
CA TRP A 61 2.57 -12.98 -5.76
C TRP A 61 3.99 -13.47 -6.08
N PRO A 62 5.03 -12.61 -6.12
CA PRO A 62 6.35 -13.02 -6.59
C PRO A 62 6.98 -14.14 -5.77
N ALA A 63 6.67 -14.21 -4.47
CA ALA A 63 7.16 -15.24 -3.56
C ALA A 63 6.29 -16.52 -3.55
N ARG A 64 5.11 -16.49 -4.17
CA ARG A 64 4.23 -17.66 -4.38
C ARG A 64 3.57 -17.57 -5.77
N PRO A 65 4.31 -17.83 -6.87
CA PRO A 65 3.86 -17.49 -8.23
C PRO A 65 2.62 -18.20 -8.76
N GLY A 66 2.19 -19.29 -8.11
CA GLY A 66 0.89 -19.94 -8.39
C GLY A 66 -0.30 -19.25 -7.73
N LEU A 67 -0.08 -18.13 -7.01
CA LEU A 67 -1.11 -17.32 -6.39
C LEU A 67 -1.09 -15.90 -6.93
N THR A 68 -2.28 -15.34 -7.12
CA THR A 68 -2.51 -13.94 -7.47
C THR A 68 -3.22 -13.25 -6.31
N LEU A 69 -2.74 -12.07 -5.96
CA LEU A 69 -3.37 -11.17 -5.01
C LEU A 69 -4.35 -10.28 -5.77
N LEU A 70 -5.53 -10.05 -5.20
CA LEU A 70 -6.58 -9.20 -5.75
C LEU A 70 -7.21 -8.36 -4.63
N ALA A 71 -7.45 -7.09 -4.90
CA ALA A 71 -8.19 -6.20 -4.03
C ALA A 71 -9.23 -5.42 -4.84
N THR A 72 -10.45 -5.35 -4.32
CA THR A 72 -11.62 -4.79 -5.01
C THR A 72 -12.34 -3.80 -4.09
N PRO A 73 -12.58 -2.55 -4.53
CA PRO A 73 -13.42 -1.61 -3.79
C PRO A 73 -14.86 -2.10 -3.71
N VAL A 74 -15.47 -1.97 -2.55
CA VAL A 74 -16.90 -2.24 -2.34
C VAL A 74 -17.52 -1.05 -1.63
N TRP A 75 -18.38 -0.35 -2.33
CA TRP A 75 -18.95 0.90 -1.85
C TRP A 75 -20.30 0.66 -1.19
N ARG A 76 -20.60 1.39 -0.12
CA ARG A 76 -21.97 1.51 0.37
C ARG A 76 -22.82 2.19 -0.72
N ASP A 77 -24.03 1.71 -0.90
CA ASP A 77 -24.99 2.34 -1.81
C ASP A 77 -25.43 3.69 -1.23
N GLY A 78 -25.46 4.72 -2.07
CA GLY A 78 -25.64 6.10 -1.65
C GLY A 78 -24.31 6.81 -1.30
N GLY A 79 -24.42 8.03 -0.77
CA GLY A 79 -23.29 8.95 -0.59
C GLY A 79 -23.01 9.81 -1.83
N ASP A 80 -22.10 10.76 -1.70
CA ASP A 80 -21.59 11.57 -2.81
C ASP A 80 -20.06 11.42 -2.93
N ASN A 81 -19.42 12.20 -3.80
CA ASN A 81 -17.98 12.06 -4.03
C ASN A 81 -17.12 12.56 -2.86
N ASP A 82 -17.66 13.40 -1.97
CA ASP A 82 -16.92 14.01 -0.87
C ASP A 82 -17.14 13.26 0.46
N SER A 83 -18.23 12.48 0.54
CA SER A 83 -18.59 11.63 1.66
C SER A 83 -19.16 10.29 1.15
N ARG A 84 -18.27 9.31 0.97
CA ARG A 84 -18.62 7.94 0.62
C ARG A 84 -18.00 6.92 1.54
N ASP A 85 -18.81 5.97 1.98
CA ASP A 85 -18.36 4.84 2.79
C ASP A 85 -18.07 3.62 1.93
N GLY A 86 -17.10 2.81 2.37
CA GLY A 86 -16.78 1.58 1.66
C GLY A 86 -15.73 0.73 2.32
N ASP A 87 -15.67 -0.50 1.82
CA ASP A 87 -14.74 -1.52 2.25
C ASP A 87 -13.82 -1.91 1.10
N VAL A 88 -12.75 -2.63 1.43
CA VAL A 88 -11.97 -3.36 0.42
C VAL A 88 -12.12 -4.85 0.64
N GLU A 89 -12.59 -5.56 -0.37
CA GLU A 89 -12.51 -7.01 -0.42
C GLU A 89 -11.14 -7.42 -0.93
N VAL A 90 -10.44 -8.28 -0.19
CA VAL A 90 -9.14 -8.82 -0.60
C VAL A 90 -9.25 -10.32 -0.79
N MET A 91 -8.75 -10.82 -1.92
CA MET A 91 -8.67 -12.25 -2.23
C MET A 91 -7.25 -12.65 -2.61
N VAL A 92 -6.86 -13.83 -2.16
CA VAL A 92 -5.79 -14.62 -2.75
C VAL A 92 -6.45 -15.67 -3.61
N ILE A 93 -6.16 -15.66 -4.90
CA ILE A 93 -6.71 -16.60 -5.88
C ILE A 93 -5.60 -17.47 -6.46
N ASP A 94 -5.95 -18.67 -6.90
CA ASP A 94 -5.07 -19.49 -7.73
C ASP A 94 -4.84 -18.81 -9.08
N THR A 95 -3.60 -18.76 -9.54
CA THR A 95 -3.28 -17.97 -10.74
C THR A 95 -3.81 -18.59 -12.03
N ASP A 96 -3.89 -19.92 -12.11
CA ASP A 96 -4.25 -20.61 -13.35
C ASP A 96 -5.77 -20.79 -13.45
N THR A 97 -6.42 -21.08 -12.32
CA THR A 97 -7.87 -21.35 -12.25
C THR A 97 -8.71 -20.16 -11.80
N LEU A 98 -8.08 -19.11 -11.25
CA LEU A 98 -8.74 -17.95 -10.64
C LEU A 98 -9.62 -18.30 -9.42
N ALA A 99 -9.55 -19.55 -8.94
CA ALA A 99 -10.32 -20.01 -7.80
C ALA A 99 -9.86 -19.30 -6.50
N PRO A 100 -10.78 -18.74 -5.69
CA PRO A 100 -10.43 -18.18 -4.39
C PRO A 100 -9.80 -19.21 -3.46
N ARG A 101 -8.71 -18.81 -2.79
CA ARG A 101 -7.94 -19.64 -1.84
C ARG A 101 -8.03 -19.11 -0.40
N ALA A 102 -8.05 -17.79 -0.26
CA ALA A 102 -8.25 -17.09 1.01
C ALA A 102 -8.80 -15.69 0.74
N TRP A 103 -9.56 -15.12 1.67
CA TRP A 103 -10.16 -13.80 1.49
C TRP A 103 -10.45 -13.11 2.82
N THR A 104 -10.61 -11.79 2.78
CA THR A 104 -11.08 -10.99 3.91
C THR A 104 -11.77 -9.72 3.41
N VAL A 105 -12.47 -9.04 4.32
CA VAL A 105 -13.06 -7.71 4.10
C VAL A 105 -12.37 -6.73 5.04
N LEU A 106 -11.74 -5.69 4.48
CA LEU A 106 -11.22 -4.56 5.23
C LEU A 106 -12.34 -3.55 5.39
N ALA A 107 -13.09 -3.68 6.48
CA ALA A 107 -14.24 -2.84 6.77
C ALA A 107 -13.83 -1.38 7.00
N GLY A 108 -14.56 -0.45 6.39
CA GLY A 108 -14.33 0.99 6.48
C GLY A 108 -13.02 1.48 5.85
N ALA A 109 -12.31 0.63 5.10
CA ALA A 109 -11.03 0.99 4.50
C ALA A 109 -11.15 2.13 3.47
N LEU A 110 -12.34 2.35 2.92
CA LEU A 110 -12.62 3.41 1.95
C LEU A 110 -13.52 4.52 2.52
N ASP A 111 -13.89 4.45 3.80
CA ASP A 111 -14.70 5.49 4.43
C ASP A 111 -14.02 6.84 4.27
N SER A 112 -14.78 7.85 3.88
CA SER A 112 -14.26 9.19 3.62
C SER A 112 -15.17 10.27 4.19
N ASP A 113 -14.56 11.21 4.91
CA ASP A 113 -15.13 12.49 5.29
C ASP A 113 -14.11 13.57 4.92
N ALA A 114 -14.36 14.31 3.82
CA ALA A 114 -13.49 15.33 3.21
C ALA A 114 -12.09 14.87 2.73
N VAL A 115 -11.65 13.66 3.10
CA VAL A 115 -10.43 13.00 2.61
C VAL A 115 -10.85 11.71 1.91
N PHE A 116 -10.94 11.77 0.58
CA PHE A 116 -11.46 10.70 -0.25
C PHE A 116 -10.37 9.74 -0.73
N PHE A 117 -10.79 8.52 -1.08
CA PHE A 117 -9.97 7.51 -1.72
C PHE A 117 -9.47 7.98 -3.10
N ASP A 118 -8.17 7.83 -3.34
CA ASP A 118 -7.50 8.27 -4.59
C ASP A 118 -6.86 7.10 -5.35
N GLY A 119 -6.75 5.93 -4.72
CA GLY A 119 -6.22 4.73 -5.36
C GLY A 119 -5.77 3.66 -4.37
N MET A 120 -5.43 2.50 -4.90
CA MET A 120 -4.77 1.46 -4.12
C MET A 120 -3.78 0.65 -4.96
N ARG A 121 -2.89 -0.08 -4.29
CA ARG A 121 -1.93 -0.99 -4.93
C ARG A 121 -1.51 -2.12 -4.01
N LEU A 122 -1.14 -3.26 -4.59
CA LEU A 122 -0.59 -4.39 -3.87
C LEU A 122 0.93 -4.26 -3.70
N ASP A 123 1.38 -4.32 -2.45
CA ASP A 123 2.78 -4.29 -2.04
C ASP A 123 3.26 -5.73 -1.78
N THR A 124 4.18 -6.19 -2.61
CA THR A 124 4.75 -7.55 -2.50
C THR A 124 6.22 -7.50 -2.10
N ALA A 125 6.64 -6.46 -1.37
CA ALA A 125 7.92 -6.47 -0.69
C ALA A 125 8.05 -7.72 0.21
N ARG A 126 9.29 -8.10 0.51
CA ARG A 126 9.59 -9.36 1.18
C ARG A 126 9.25 -9.29 2.68
N TYR A 127 7.97 -9.40 3.01
CA TYR A 127 7.47 -9.46 4.40
C TYR A 127 7.51 -10.89 4.96
N ALA A 128 8.70 -11.50 5.00
CA ALA A 128 8.90 -12.85 5.55
C ALA A 128 9.02 -12.79 7.08
N LEU A 129 7.90 -12.94 7.80
CA LEU A 129 7.79 -12.73 9.24
C LEU A 129 8.23 -13.94 10.07
N SER A 130 8.11 -15.14 9.51
CA SER A 130 8.62 -16.38 10.09
C SER A 130 8.98 -17.36 8.97
N ALA A 131 9.37 -18.59 9.30
CA ALA A 131 9.58 -19.64 8.29
C ALA A 131 8.31 -19.95 7.48
N ASP A 132 7.14 -19.85 8.12
CA ASP A 132 5.85 -20.25 7.56
C ASP A 132 4.93 -19.06 7.24
N THR A 133 5.27 -17.87 7.73
CA THR A 133 4.45 -16.66 7.58
C THR A 133 5.11 -15.68 6.61
N LEU A 134 4.53 -15.60 5.42
CA LEU A 134 4.83 -14.58 4.43
C LEU A 134 3.62 -13.66 4.27
N ALA A 135 3.82 -12.38 4.54
CA ALA A 135 2.80 -11.36 4.37
C ALA A 135 2.94 -10.64 3.01
N PHE A 136 1.90 -9.92 2.64
CA PHE A 136 1.89 -8.89 1.62
C PHE A 136 1.19 -7.64 2.17
N GLY A 137 1.34 -6.52 1.47
CA GLY A 137 0.69 -5.28 1.80
C GLY A 137 -0.41 -4.91 0.82
N LEU A 138 -1.44 -4.23 1.31
CA LEU A 138 -2.34 -3.43 0.50
C LEU A 138 -2.10 -1.97 0.88
N ARG A 139 -1.80 -1.12 -0.11
CA ARG A 139 -1.58 0.30 0.09
C ARG A 139 -2.72 1.11 -0.48
N LEU A 140 -3.33 1.97 0.32
CA LEU A 140 -4.41 2.87 -0.06
C LEU A 140 -3.89 4.30 -0.06
N GLN A 141 -4.14 5.04 -1.14
CA GLN A 141 -3.90 6.47 -1.24
C GLN A 141 -5.20 7.23 -0.98
N ARG A 142 -5.12 8.30 -0.18
CA ARG A 142 -6.25 9.17 0.15
C ARG A 142 -5.80 10.63 0.07
N ARG A 143 -6.70 11.53 -0.30
CA ARG A 143 -6.42 12.98 -0.34
C ARG A 143 -7.68 13.81 -0.20
N ASN A 144 -7.52 15.10 0.06
CA ASN A 144 -8.59 16.08 -0.07
C ASN A 144 -8.46 16.89 -1.38
N GLY A 145 -9.46 17.75 -1.63
CA GLY A 145 -9.47 18.68 -2.76
C GLY A 145 -9.10 20.13 -2.40
N SER A 146 -8.67 20.38 -1.15
CA SER A 146 -8.46 21.74 -0.66
C SER A 146 -7.16 22.34 -1.21
N GLY A 147 -7.28 23.44 -1.96
CA GLY A 147 -6.11 24.20 -2.42
C GLY A 147 -5.34 24.89 -1.30
N PRO A 148 -6.00 25.62 -0.37
CA PRO A 148 -5.32 26.26 0.76
C PRO A 148 -4.81 25.26 1.79
N ASN A 149 -5.51 24.15 2.01
CA ASN A 149 -5.19 23.15 3.05
C ASN A 149 -5.04 21.74 2.47
N PRO A 150 -4.09 21.51 1.54
CA PRO A 150 -3.97 20.22 0.86
C PRO A 150 -3.54 19.15 1.86
N PHE A 151 -4.16 17.98 1.74
CA PHE A 151 -3.85 16.80 2.56
C PHE A 151 -3.79 15.56 1.67
N SER A 152 -2.79 14.70 1.90
CA SER A 152 -2.77 13.34 1.36
C SER A 152 -2.09 12.35 2.31
N GLU A 153 -2.46 11.08 2.17
CA GLU A 153 -1.96 9.99 3.00
C GLU A 153 -1.84 8.68 2.19
N GLU A 154 -0.78 7.89 2.44
CA GLU A 154 -0.71 6.49 2.01
C GLU A 154 -0.74 5.57 3.23
N GLN A 155 -1.75 4.71 3.30
CA GLN A 155 -1.96 3.75 4.37
C GLN A 155 -1.55 2.34 3.91
N LEU A 156 -0.87 1.57 4.75
CA LEU A 156 -0.45 0.19 4.49
C LEU A 156 -1.17 -0.76 5.44
N TRP A 157 -1.96 -1.67 4.88
CA TRP A 157 -2.49 -2.84 5.56
C TRP A 157 -1.57 -4.03 5.32
N LEU A 158 -1.23 -4.79 6.36
CA LEU A 158 -0.43 -6.02 6.24
C LEU A 158 -1.34 -7.23 6.40
N LEU A 159 -1.23 -8.15 5.45
CA LEU A 159 -2.08 -9.32 5.33
C LEU A 159 -1.23 -10.58 5.19
N ALA A 160 -1.63 -11.66 5.85
CA ALA A 160 -0.99 -12.97 5.66
C ALA A 160 -2.03 -14.08 5.56
N MET A 161 -1.76 -15.01 4.64
CA MET A 161 -2.57 -16.20 4.44
C MET A 161 -2.13 -17.31 5.40
N GLN A 162 -3.06 -17.87 6.17
CA GLN A 162 -2.88 -19.03 7.03
C GLN A 162 -3.90 -20.11 6.66
N GLY A 163 -3.46 -21.14 5.94
CA GLY A 163 -4.40 -22.11 5.36
C GLY A 163 -5.32 -21.43 4.35
N THR A 164 -6.63 -21.43 4.63
CA THR A 164 -7.68 -20.76 3.84
C THR A 164 -8.08 -19.40 4.38
N ASP A 165 -7.51 -18.98 5.50
CA ASP A 165 -7.84 -17.72 6.15
C ASP A 165 -6.85 -16.62 5.72
N LEU A 166 -7.37 -15.41 5.51
CA LEU A 166 -6.55 -14.23 5.23
C LEU A 166 -6.68 -13.26 6.40
N HIS A 167 -5.60 -13.14 7.18
CA HIS A 167 -5.59 -12.32 8.39
C HIS A 167 -4.97 -10.96 8.13
N GLU A 168 -5.64 -9.92 8.63
CA GLU A 168 -5.02 -8.64 8.90
C GLU A 168 -4.06 -8.78 10.08
N LEU A 169 -2.83 -8.37 9.89
CA LEU A 169 -1.78 -8.46 10.90
C LEU A 169 -1.66 -7.21 11.75
N SER A 170 -2.25 -6.09 11.33
CA SER A 170 -2.15 -4.81 12.02
C SER A 170 -3.21 -3.83 11.52
N PRO A 171 -3.66 -2.90 12.38
CA PRO A 171 -4.29 -1.67 11.89
C PRO A 171 -3.46 -1.01 10.79
N PRO A 172 -4.07 -0.22 9.89
CA PRO A 172 -3.35 0.45 8.81
C PRO A 172 -2.21 1.33 9.36
N LEU A 173 -1.06 1.25 8.71
CA LEU A 173 0.10 2.09 9.01
C LEU A 173 0.20 3.22 8.00
N VAL A 174 0.24 4.44 8.46
CA VAL A 174 0.51 5.59 7.60
C VAL A 174 1.97 5.54 7.18
N THR A 175 2.20 5.35 5.87
CA THR A 175 3.52 5.25 5.26
C THR A 175 3.94 6.50 4.51
N ARG A 176 2.99 7.36 4.13
CA ARG A 176 3.26 8.72 3.63
C ARG A 176 2.17 9.65 4.13
N ARG A 177 2.53 10.90 4.40
CA ARG A 177 1.58 11.97 4.68
C ARG A 177 2.14 13.28 4.15
N TYR A 178 1.30 14.01 3.44
CA TYR A 178 1.54 15.40 3.10
C TYR A 178 0.40 16.23 3.68
N GLN A 179 0.73 17.33 4.32
CA GLN A 179 -0.23 18.32 4.80
C GLN A 179 0.37 19.70 4.66
N ALA A 180 -0.44 20.69 4.31
CA ALA A 180 0.02 22.06 4.27
C ALA A 180 -1.11 23.05 4.53
N GLU A 181 -0.73 24.29 4.84
CA GLU A 181 -1.60 25.44 4.97
C GLU A 181 -0.96 26.62 4.23
N TRP A 182 -1.69 27.20 3.27
CA TRP A 182 -1.21 28.25 2.38
C TRP A 182 -2.19 29.43 2.33
N ASP A 183 -1.64 30.62 2.13
CA ASP A 183 -2.39 31.86 1.86
C ASP A 183 -2.97 31.93 0.44
N THR A 184 -2.87 30.85 -0.34
CA THR A 184 -3.22 30.72 -1.78
C THR A 184 -2.38 31.54 -2.75
N ARG A 185 -1.30 32.19 -2.30
CA ARG A 185 -0.41 32.99 -3.13
C ARG A 185 1.03 32.49 -3.06
N CYS A 186 1.57 32.32 -1.86
CA CYS A 186 2.92 31.84 -1.61
C CYS A 186 3.18 31.51 -0.14
N ALA A 187 2.71 32.34 0.80
CA ALA A 187 3.07 32.17 2.20
C ALA A 187 2.36 30.94 2.78
N GLY A 188 3.11 30.08 3.46
CA GLY A 188 2.55 28.85 4.00
C GLY A 188 3.58 27.95 4.66
N GLU A 189 3.08 26.86 5.21
CA GLU A 189 3.87 25.79 5.81
C GLU A 189 3.36 24.44 5.33
N SER A 190 4.28 23.51 5.07
CA SER A 190 3.97 22.13 4.71
C SER A 190 4.78 21.15 5.52
N ILE A 191 4.25 19.94 5.69
CA ILE A 191 4.92 18.79 6.27
C ILE A 191 4.84 17.65 5.26
N ASP A 192 6.00 17.10 4.90
CA ASP A 192 6.13 15.86 4.15
C ASP A 192 6.76 14.80 5.06
N MET A 193 6.02 13.70 5.25
CA MET A 193 6.44 12.56 6.03
C MET A 193 6.42 11.31 5.14
N THR A 194 7.53 10.58 5.14
CA THR A 194 7.64 9.24 4.55
C THR A 194 8.15 8.23 5.58
N ARG A 195 7.57 7.04 5.57
CA ARG A 195 8.01 5.88 6.36
C ARG A 195 8.31 4.69 5.49
N THR A 196 9.37 3.98 5.85
CA THR A 196 9.72 2.68 5.28
C THR A 196 9.54 1.58 6.32
N LEU A 197 8.99 0.46 5.88
CA LEU A 197 8.81 -0.73 6.71
C LEU A 197 9.86 -1.78 6.34
N ALA A 198 10.57 -2.30 7.34
CA ALA A 198 11.50 -3.41 7.19
C ALA A 198 11.15 -4.54 8.15
N VAL A 199 11.39 -5.78 7.74
CA VAL A 199 11.28 -6.93 8.64
C VAL A 199 12.57 -7.09 9.42
N GLY A 200 12.46 -7.19 10.74
CA GLY A 200 13.57 -7.48 11.63
C GLY A 200 14.07 -8.91 11.52
N ARG A 201 14.95 -9.30 12.43
CA ARG A 201 15.46 -10.68 12.46
C ARG A 201 14.32 -11.64 12.84
N PRO A 202 14.09 -12.72 12.07
CA PRO A 202 13.10 -13.72 12.43
C PRO A 202 13.42 -14.37 13.79
N PRO A 203 12.44 -14.45 14.71
CA PRO A 203 12.63 -15.08 16.00
C PRO A 203 12.58 -16.61 15.89
N ARG A 204 12.90 -17.31 16.98
CA ARG A 204 12.67 -18.77 17.07
C ARG A 204 11.20 -19.14 17.14
N HIS A 205 10.39 -18.26 17.73
CA HIS A 205 8.95 -18.42 17.91
C HIS A 205 8.24 -17.09 17.66
N GLY A 206 7.03 -17.14 17.09
CA GLY A 206 6.25 -15.96 16.75
C GLY A 206 6.68 -15.29 15.44
N LEU A 207 6.26 -14.03 15.27
CA LEU A 207 6.55 -13.24 14.08
C LEU A 207 7.69 -12.25 14.34
N ALA A 208 8.47 -11.97 13.31
CA ALA A 208 9.52 -10.96 13.31
C ALA A 208 9.00 -9.59 13.71
N GLU A 209 9.83 -8.82 14.39
CA GLU A 209 9.55 -7.40 14.62
C GLU A 209 9.45 -6.67 13.27
N LEU A 210 8.58 -5.68 13.20
CA LEU A 210 8.56 -4.74 12.09
C LEU A 210 9.25 -3.45 12.51
N ILE A 211 10.13 -2.96 11.66
CA ILE A 211 10.93 -1.76 11.89
C ILE A 211 10.41 -0.67 10.96
N VAL A 212 9.80 0.36 11.53
CA VAL A 212 9.35 1.55 10.80
C VAL A 212 10.42 2.62 10.97
N SER A 213 10.96 3.11 9.86
CA SER A 213 11.85 4.28 9.85
C SER A 213 11.12 5.44 9.22
N GLU A 214 11.08 6.58 9.90
CA GLU A 214 10.40 7.81 9.48
C GLU A 214 11.43 8.85 9.05
N ARG A 215 11.08 9.58 7.99
CA ARG A 215 11.72 10.81 7.56
C ARG A 215 10.63 11.89 7.46
N ARG A 216 10.85 13.02 8.10
CA ARG A 216 9.93 14.16 8.10
C ARG A 216 10.69 15.43 7.74
N VAL A 217 10.08 16.25 6.88
CA VAL A 217 10.57 17.57 6.51
C VAL A 217 9.42 18.56 6.65
N THR A 218 9.69 19.67 7.32
CA THR A 218 8.79 20.82 7.33
C THR A 218 9.37 21.86 6.37
N SER A 219 8.53 22.45 5.52
CA SER A 219 8.94 23.51 4.60
C SER A 219 8.12 24.76 4.86
N ARG A 220 8.78 25.91 4.96
CA ARG A 220 8.13 27.21 5.08
C ARG A 220 8.34 28.01 3.81
N SER A 221 7.27 28.58 3.27
CA SER A 221 7.31 29.43 2.09
C SER A 221 6.90 30.86 2.41
N TRP A 222 7.49 31.84 1.71
CA TRP A 222 7.18 33.27 1.84
C TRP A 222 7.50 34.05 0.57
N MET A 223 6.83 35.20 0.41
CA MET A 223 7.07 36.10 -0.70
C MET A 223 8.30 36.97 -0.43
N ASP A 224 9.26 37.00 -1.37
CA ASP A 224 10.44 37.85 -1.31
C ASP A 224 10.71 38.49 -2.68
N GLY A 225 10.61 39.81 -2.77
CA GLY A 225 10.81 40.54 -4.03
C GLY A 225 9.87 40.13 -5.17
N GLY A 226 8.67 39.63 -4.86
CA GLY A 226 7.71 39.12 -5.86
C GLY A 226 7.99 37.69 -6.33
N GLN A 227 9.00 37.01 -5.78
CA GLN A 227 9.26 35.59 -5.99
C GLN A 227 8.86 34.80 -4.75
N CYS A 228 8.28 33.62 -4.96
CA CYS A 228 8.04 32.71 -3.85
C CYS A 228 9.33 31.97 -3.52
N ARG A 229 9.76 32.05 -2.25
CA ARG A 229 10.92 31.34 -1.72
C ARG A 229 10.47 30.37 -0.64
N ASP A 230 11.17 29.26 -0.56
CA ASP A 230 10.96 28.19 0.41
C ASP A 230 12.25 27.89 1.20
N GLN A 231 12.07 27.37 2.39
CA GLN A 231 13.14 26.84 3.21
C GLN A 231 12.66 25.61 3.98
N ASP A 232 13.38 24.52 3.77
CA ASP A 232 13.19 23.29 4.51
C ASP A 232 13.90 23.34 5.87
N THR A 233 13.27 22.74 6.87
CA THR A 233 13.93 22.38 8.12
C THR A 233 14.95 21.27 7.87
N PRO A 234 15.96 21.11 8.74
CA PRO A 234 16.68 19.86 8.83
C PRO A 234 15.72 18.68 8.94
N VAL A 235 16.12 17.57 8.36
CA VAL A 235 15.33 16.34 8.32
C VAL A 235 15.19 15.79 9.72
N ASP A 236 13.96 15.63 10.18
CA ASP A 236 13.65 14.89 11.40
C ASP A 236 13.49 13.40 11.07
N THR A 237 14.00 12.53 11.94
CA THR A 237 14.01 11.08 11.73
C THR A 237 13.45 10.35 12.93
N GLY A 238 12.54 9.40 12.68
CA GLY A 238 11.92 8.56 13.71
C GLY A 238 12.20 7.08 13.48
N ARG A 239 12.12 6.29 14.56
CA ARG A 239 12.20 4.84 14.48
C ARG A 239 11.20 4.20 15.45
N TYR A 240 10.39 3.29 14.93
CA TYR A 240 9.42 2.51 15.70
C TYR A 240 9.67 1.02 15.49
N VAL A 241 9.55 0.24 16.57
CA VAL A 241 9.63 -1.22 16.53
C VAL A 241 8.26 -1.77 16.91
N LEU A 242 7.60 -2.42 15.96
CA LEU A 242 6.29 -3.01 16.16
C LEU A 242 6.47 -4.49 16.48
N ARG A 243 5.81 -4.92 17.54
CA ARG A 243 5.83 -6.31 18.02
C ARG A 243 4.46 -6.92 17.84
N HIS A 244 4.44 -8.14 17.35
CA HIS A 244 3.22 -8.93 17.25
C HIS A 244 2.89 -9.48 18.65
N ASP A 245 1.69 -9.19 19.15
CA ASP A 245 1.25 -9.57 20.50
C ASP A 245 0.63 -10.99 20.59
N GLY A 246 0.63 -11.71 19.47
CA GLY A 246 -0.04 -13.01 19.32
C GLY A 246 -1.36 -12.90 18.55
N ARG A 247 -1.91 -11.69 18.41
CA ARG A 247 -3.09 -11.40 17.59
C ARG A 247 -2.77 -10.46 16.43
N GLN A 248 -2.03 -9.38 16.70
CA GLN A 248 -1.68 -8.35 15.72
C GLN A 248 -0.41 -7.59 16.13
N TYR A 249 0.17 -6.83 15.21
CA TYR A 249 1.18 -5.84 15.56
C TYR A 249 0.52 -4.64 16.24
N ALA A 250 1.06 -4.25 17.39
CA ALA A 250 0.67 -3.01 18.04
C ALA A 250 1.19 -1.79 17.25
N VAL A 251 0.28 -1.05 16.62
CA VAL A 251 0.59 0.20 15.90
C VAL A 251 0.36 1.39 16.83
N PRO A 252 1.40 2.17 17.20
CA PRO A 252 1.25 3.40 17.97
C PRO A 252 0.35 4.42 17.28
N GLU A 253 -0.34 5.26 18.06
CA GLU A 253 -1.23 6.30 17.55
C GLU A 253 -0.57 7.21 16.51
N ALA A 254 0.69 7.60 16.72
CA ALA A 254 1.47 8.41 15.78
C ALA A 254 1.64 7.77 14.38
N LEU A 255 1.44 6.46 14.25
CA LEU A 255 1.52 5.72 12.99
C LEU A 255 0.16 5.45 12.36
N ARG A 256 -0.95 5.75 13.03
CA ARG A 256 -2.30 5.46 12.53
C ARG A 256 -2.82 6.57 11.62
N PRO A 257 -3.81 6.27 10.76
CA PRO A 257 -4.56 7.27 10.03
C PRO A 257 -5.16 8.34 10.96
N LEU A 258 -5.38 9.53 10.40
CA LEU A 258 -6.19 10.56 11.05
C LEU A 258 -7.67 10.18 11.04
#